data_AF-A0A1I1MZ98-F1
#
_entry.id   AF-A0A1I1MZ98-F1
#
_cell.length_a   1.000
_cell.length_b   1.000
_cell.length_c   1.000
_cell.angle_alpha   90.00
_cell.angle_beta   90.00
_cell.angle_gamma   90.00
#
_symmetry.space_group_name_H-M   'P 1'
#
loop_
_entity.id
_entity.type
_entity.pdbx_description
1 polymer ?
#
loop_
_entity_poly.entity_id
_entity_poly.type
_entity_poly.pdbx_seq_one_letter_code
_entity_poly.pdbx_strand_id
1 'polypeptide(L)' 'MALMKIAEYRRRYFAEGSVPTQNTVKNWIRRGDLYGEQLGGQWYVDPERQVVKAKNDLVLKVMSDGA' A
#
# COMPACT_ATOMS: atom_id res chain seq x y z
N MET A 1 13.52 -0.63 8.13
CA MET A 1 13.14 0.80 7.95
C MET A 1 13.48 1.19 6.52
N ALA A 2 12.83 0.55 5.55
CA ALA A 2 12.98 0.91 4.15
C ALA A 2 11.81 1.81 3.74
N LEU A 3 12.03 3.13 3.73
CA LEU A 3 11.08 4.10 3.20
C LEU A 3 11.11 4.07 1.67
N MET A 4 9.98 3.73 1.08
CA MET A 4 9.78 3.59 -0.36
C MET A 4 8.96 4.76 -0.90
N LYS A 5 9.28 5.27 -2.10
CA LYS A 5 8.44 6.29 -2.75
C LYS A 5 7.06 5.72 -3.06
N ILE A 6 6.02 6.54 -2.92
CA ILE A 6 4.63 6.15 -3.31
C ILE A 6 4.60 5.56 -4.74
N ALA A 7 5.34 6.15 -5.68
CA ALA A 7 5.36 5.67 -7.06
C ALA A 7 5.91 4.24 -7.19
N GLU A 8 6.90 3.88 -6.39
CA GLU A 8 7.49 2.54 -6.39
C GLU A 8 6.61 1.55 -5.63
N TYR A 9 6.02 1.97 -4.51
CA TYR A 9 5.03 1.19 -3.76
C TYR A 9 3.86 0.76 -4.65
N ARG A 10 3.34 1.72 -5.43
CA ARG A 10 2.28 1.50 -6.41
C ARG A 10 2.63 0.49 -7.49
N ARG A 11 3.89 0.45 -7.93
CA ARG A 11 4.36 -0.49 -8.97
C ARG A 11 4.67 -1.87 -8.41
N ARG A 12 5.18 -1.97 -7.19
CA ARG A 12 5.53 -3.26 -6.56
C ARG A 12 4.33 -4.01 -6.00
N TYR A 13 3.37 -3.30 -5.39
CA TYR A 13 2.30 -3.92 -4.60
C TYR A 13 0.95 -3.97 -5.32
N PHE A 14 0.80 -3.32 -6.47
CA PHE A 14 -0.46 -3.31 -7.22
C PHE A 14 -0.24 -3.77 -8.65
N ALA A 15 -1.12 -4.64 -9.11
CA ALA A 15 -1.16 -5.09 -10.49
C ALA A 15 -1.59 -3.96 -11.43
N GLU A 16 -1.17 -4.08 -12.70
CA GLU A 16 -1.56 -3.17 -13.77
C GLU A 16 -3.10 -3.16 -13.92
N GLY A 17 -3.71 -1.97 -13.83
CA GLY A 17 -5.18 -1.79 -13.80
C GLY A 17 -5.79 -1.59 -12.40
N SER A 18 -5.11 -2.01 -11.34
CA SER A 18 -5.55 -1.82 -9.93
C SER A 18 -4.66 -0.84 -9.17
N VAL A 19 -3.79 -0.11 -9.87
CA VAL A 19 -2.82 0.81 -9.27
C VAL A 19 -3.55 2.04 -8.71
N PRO A 20 -3.60 2.23 -7.39
CA PRO A 20 -4.27 3.38 -6.78
C PRO A 20 -3.60 4.67 -7.22
N THR A 21 -4.26 5.83 -7.16
CA THR A 21 -3.60 7.10 -7.44
C THR A 21 -2.64 7.49 -6.32
N GLN A 22 -1.69 8.39 -6.58
CA GLN A 22 -0.84 8.91 -5.49
C GLN A 22 -1.67 9.56 -4.37
N ASN A 23 -2.79 10.20 -4.71
CA ASN A 23 -3.65 10.86 -3.73
C ASN A 23 -4.39 9.83 -2.85
N THR A 24 -4.80 8.70 -3.43
CA THR A 24 -5.37 7.56 -2.70
C THR A 24 -4.36 7.03 -1.67
N VAL A 25 -3.10 6.80 -2.07
CA VAL A 25 -2.05 6.33 -1.16
C VAL A 25 -1.77 7.34 -0.05
N LYS A 26 -1.70 8.64 -0.36
CA LYS A 26 -1.58 9.71 0.65
C LYS A 26 -2.76 9.69 1.63
N ASN A 27 -3.98 9.48 1.15
CA ASN A 27 -5.15 9.37 2.02
C ASN A 27 -5.09 8.13 2.92
N TRP A 28 -4.58 6.99 2.45
CA TRP A 28 -4.35 5.83 3.31
C TRP A 28 -3.35 6.14 4.43
N ILE A 29 -2.26 6.85 4.12
CA ILE A 29 -1.30 7.30 5.13
C ILE A 29 -1.97 8.21 6.16
N ARG A 30 -2.73 9.22 5.69
CA ARG A 30 -3.45 10.16 6.56
C ARG A 30 -4.52 9.49 7.43
N ARG A 31 -5.17 8.44 6.93
CA ARG A 31 -6.18 7.67 7.67
C ARG A 31 -5.56 6.67 8.65
N GLY A 32 -4.25 6.45 8.58
CA GLY A 32 -3.56 5.40 9.35
C GLY A 32 -3.76 4.00 8.78
N ASP A 33 -4.33 3.89 7.57
CA ASP A 33 -4.48 2.63 6.83
C ASP A 33 -3.15 2.19 6.19
N LEU A 34 -2.14 3.05 6.14
CA LEU A 34 -0.81 2.75 5.61
C LEU A 34 0.22 3.51 6.45
N TYR A 35 1.34 2.88 6.79
CA TYR A 35 2.45 3.60 7.39
C TYR A 35 3.23 4.36 6.31
N GLY A 36 3.38 5.66 6.51
CA GLY A 36 4.14 6.51 5.62
C GLY A 36 4.47 7.85 6.26
N GLU A 37 5.48 8.52 5.72
CA GLU A 37 6.00 9.76 6.27
C GLU A 37 6.27 10.75 5.14
N GLN A 38 6.09 12.05 5.43
CA GLN A 38 6.46 13.12 4.51
C GLN A 38 7.84 13.66 4.90
N LEU A 39 8.82 13.44 4.02
CA LEU A 39 10.19 13.90 4.19
C LEU A 39 10.54 14.88 3.07
N GLY A 40 10.88 16.13 3.44
CA GLY A 40 11.27 17.16 2.47
C GLY A 40 10.21 17.46 1.40
N GLY A 41 8.92 17.37 1.77
CA GLY A 41 7.81 17.58 0.84
C GLY A 41 7.41 16.34 0.02
N GLN A 42 8.26 15.33 -0.05
CA GLN A 42 7.98 14.06 -0.72
C GLN A 42 7.36 13.05 0.25
N TRP A 43 6.35 12.31 -0.22
CA TRP A 43 5.72 11.25 0.57
C TRP A 43 6.37 9.90 0.32
N TYR A 44 6.64 9.18 1.41
CA TYR A 44 7.21 7.85 1.46
C TYR A 44 6.27 6.90 2.21
N VAL A 45 6.34 5.63 1.87
CA VAL A 45 5.60 4.51 2.45
C VAL A 45 6.59 3.57 3.09
N ASP A 46 6.28 3.06 4.27
CA ASP A 46 7.02 1.98 4.90
C ASP A 46 6.23 0.67 4.73
N PRO A 47 6.53 -0.16 3.72
CA PRO A 47 5.84 -1.43 3.53
C PRO A 47 6.27 -2.51 4.53
N GLU A 48 7.39 -2.34 5.24
CA GLU A 48 7.85 -3.29 6.26
C GLU A 48 7.14 -3.08 7.60
N ARG A 49 6.69 -1.85 7.88
CA ARG A 49 5.78 -1.59 8.99
C ARG A 49 4.42 -2.23 8.70
N GLN A 50 4.22 -3.41 9.30
CA GLN A 50 2.97 -4.17 9.17
C GLN A 50 1.76 -3.28 9.38
N VAL A 51 1.00 -3.11 8.30
CA VAL A 51 -0.30 -2.48 8.30
C VAL A 51 -1.27 -3.46 8.95
N VAL A 52 -1.61 -3.23 10.22
CA VAL A 52 -2.54 -4.09 10.98
C VAL A 52 -3.98 -4.06 10.45
N LYS A 53 -4.27 -3.28 9.39
CA LYS A 53 -5.61 -3.18 8.79
C LYS A 53 -5.63 -3.25 7.27
N ALA A 54 -4.93 -4.21 6.65
CA ALA A 54 -5.45 -4.74 5.40
C ALA A 54 -6.64 -5.66 5.71
N LYS A 55 -7.82 -5.08 5.98
CA LYS A 55 -9.10 -5.81 5.87
C LYS A 55 -9.31 -6.10 4.38
N ASN A 56 -8.60 -7.10 3.90
CA ASN A 56 -8.70 -7.60 2.55
C ASN A 56 -9.24 -9.03 2.64
N ASP A 57 -10.50 -9.12 3.10
CA ASP A 57 -11.35 -10.32 3.04
C ASP A 57 -11.59 -10.84 1.60
N LEU A 58 -10.98 -10.22 0.58
CA LEU A 58 -11.11 -10.59 -0.84
C LEU A 58 -9.87 -11.27 -1.43
N VAL A 59 -8.71 -11.26 -0.76
CA VAL A 59 -7.45 -11.76 -1.36
C VAL A 59 -7.21 -13.25 -1.05
N LEU A 60 -7.89 -13.79 -0.03
CA LEU A 60 -7.74 -15.21 0.36
C LEU A 60 -8.77 -16.15 -0.30
N LYS A 61 -9.72 -15.65 -1.11
CA LYS A 61 -10.72 -16.52 -1.75
C LYS A 61 -10.27 -17.10 -3.09
N VAL A 62 -9.21 -16.57 -3.71
CA VAL A 62 -8.71 -17.05 -5.02
C VAL A 62 -7.67 -18.17 -4.89
N MET A 63 -7.16 -18.45 -3.68
CA MET A 63 -6.08 -19.44 -3.50
C MET A 63 -6.52 -20.73 -2.79
N SER A 64 -7.82 -20.97 -2.62
CA SER A 64 -8.32 -22.22 -2.01
C SER A 64 -9.46 -22.91 -2.77
N ASP A 65 -9.76 -22.49 -4.01
CA ASP A 65 -10.80 -23.12 -4.84
C ASP A 65 -10.26 -23.52 -6.23
N GLY A 66 -9.04 -24.06 -6.24
CA GLY A 66 -8.37 -24.42 -7.49
C GLY A 66 -7.27 -25.46 -7.30
N ALA A 67 -7.59 -26.59 -6.66
CA ALA A 67 -6.94 -27.89 -6.83
C ALA A 67 -7.78 -29.00 -6.21
#